data_AF-A0A2D7PEX2-F1
#
_entry.id   AF-A0A2D7PEX2-F1
#
_cell.length_a   1.000
_cell.length_b   1.000
_cell.length_c   1.000
_cell.angle_alpha   90.00
_cell.angle_beta   90.00
_cell.angle_gamma   90.00
#
_symmetry.space_group_name_H-M   'P 1'
#
loop_
_entity.id
_entity.type
_entity.pdbx_description
1 polymer ?
#
loop_
_entity_poly.entity_id
_entity_poly.type
_entity_poly.pdbx_seq_one_letter_code
_entity_poly.pdbx_strand_id
1 'polypeptide(L)' 'MINKIINFLKYYKPSREWRLPFLLLVSTIPPTLLTHFACVKYGISIGVAIGFFGSIPIVIYTCWKIFMDDWLEDD' A
#
# COMPACT_ATOMS: atom_id res chain seq x y z
N MET A 1 -3.43 -19.34 1.26
CA MET A 1 -3.98 -18.01 1.55
C MET A 1 -3.15 -16.89 0.94
N ILE A 2 -1.82 -16.90 1.14
CA ILE A 2 -0.86 -15.93 0.56
C ILE A 2 -0.98 -15.82 -0.97
N ASN A 3 -0.99 -16.95 -1.70
CA ASN A 3 -1.14 -16.92 -3.17
C ASN A 3 -2.44 -16.26 -3.65
N LYS A 4 -3.51 -16.33 -2.86
CA LYS A 4 -4.80 -15.70 -3.18
C LYS A 4 -4.73 -14.19 -3.03
N ILE A 5 -4.00 -13.71 -2.02
CA ILE A 5 -3.73 -12.28 -1.79
C ILE A 5 -2.82 -11.73 -2.89
N ILE A 6 -1.78 -12.47 -3.27
CA ILE A 6 -0.87 -12.08 -4.36
C ILE A 6 -1.63 -11.98 -5.68
N ASN A 7 -2.45 -12.99 -6.01
CA ASN A 7 -3.26 -12.95 -7.23
C ASN A 7 -4.28 -11.80 -7.19
N PHE A 8 -4.88 -11.53 -6.03
CA PHE A 8 -5.78 -10.39 -5.87
C PHE A 8 -5.05 -9.07 -6.15
N LEU A 9 -3.91 -8.81 -5.51
CA LEU A 9 -3.13 -7.59 -5.72
C LEU A 9 -2.64 -7.43 -7.17
N LYS A 10 -2.32 -8.54 -7.84
CA LYS A 10 -1.84 -8.51 -9.22
C LYS A 10 -2.95 -8.16 -10.20
N TYR A 11 -4.11 -8.81 -10.09
CA TYR A 11 -5.16 -8.75 -11.12
C TYR A 11 -6.35 -7.85 -10.75
N TYR A 12 -6.47 -7.40 -9.50
CA TYR A 12 -7.54 -6.49 -9.11
C TYR A 12 -7.28 -5.09 -9.68
N LYS A 13 -8.16 -4.63 -10.58
CA LYS A 13 -8.16 -3.28 -11.14
C LYS A 13 -9.52 -2.63 -10.83
N PRO A 14 -9.59 -1.61 -9.96
CA PRO A 14 -10.83 -0.90 -9.67
C PRO A 14 -11.36 -0.19 -10.93
N SER A 15 -12.65 0.14 -10.93
CA SER A 15 -13.21 1.09 -11.89
C SER A 15 -12.49 2.43 -11.79
N ARG A 16 -12.42 3.16 -12.91
CA ARG A 16 -11.55 4.34 -13.08
C ARG A 16 -11.63 5.34 -11.92
N GLU A 17 -12.85 5.74 -11.57
CA GLU A 17 -13.14 6.70 -10.50
C GLU A 17 -12.61 6.26 -9.13
N TRP A 18 -12.48 4.95 -8.92
CA TRP A 18 -12.02 4.35 -7.67
C TRP A 18 -10.54 4.03 -7.64
N ARG A 19 -9.80 4.13 -8.75
CA ARG A 19 -8.36 3.78 -8.79
C ARG A 19 -7.55 4.68 -7.88
N LEU A 20 -7.73 6.00 -7.96
CA LEU A 20 -7.00 6.95 -7.11
C LEU A 20 -7.40 6.83 -5.62
N PRO A 21 -8.70 6.80 -5.24
CA PRO A 21 -9.10 6.53 -3.87
C PRO A 21 -8.56 5.21 -3.32
N PHE A 22 -8.58 4.15 -4.14
CA PHE A 22 -8.05 2.85 -3.74
C PHE A 22 -6.54 2.90 -3.49
N LEU A 23 -5.77 3.52 -4.39
CA LEU A 23 -4.33 3.65 -4.23
C LEU A 23 -3.97 4.47 -2.99
N LEU A 24 -4.71 5.54 -2.71
CA LEU A 24 -4.55 6.33 -1.48
C LEU A 24 -4.84 5.50 -0.23
N LEU A 25 -5.92 4.72 -0.21
CA LEU A 25 -6.25 3.85 0.92
C LEU A 25 -5.15 2.79 1.14
N VAL A 26 -4.68 2.15 0.06
CA VAL A 26 -3.61 1.14 0.13
C VAL A 26 -2.28 1.74 0.55
N SER A 27 -1.97 2.98 0.14
CA SER A 27 -0.72 3.64 0.53
C SER A 27 -0.75 4.30 1.91
N THR A 28 -1.93 4.44 2.53
CA THR A 28 -2.07 5.15 3.82
C THR A 28 -2.43 4.21 4.96
N ILE A 29 -3.45 3.36 4.79
CA ILE A 29 -3.99 2.53 5.88
C ILE A 29 -2.96 1.52 6.37
N PRO A 30 -2.37 0.65 5.52
CA PRO A 30 -1.40 -0.33 5.99
C PRO A 30 -0.15 0.31 6.61
N PRO A 31 0.48 1.35 6.03
CA PRO A 31 1.62 2.04 6.66
C PRO A 31 1.26 2.69 8.01
N THR A 32 0.09 3.33 8.09
CA THR A 32 -0.36 3.98 9.33
C THR A 32 -0.61 2.95 10.42
N LEU A 33 -1.31 1.86 10.10
CA LEU A 33 -1.57 0.78 11.07
C LEU A 33 -0.28 0.10 11.49
N LEU A 34 0.62 -0.20 10.55
CA LEU A 34 1.92 -0.79 10.87
C LEU A 34 2.70 0.10 11.83
N THR A 35 2.79 1.40 11.54
CA THR A 35 3.47 2.37 12.40
C THR A 35 2.80 2.47 13.76
N HIS A 36 1.46 2.58 13.79
CA HIS A 36 0.70 2.69 15.04
C HIS A 36 0.94 1.48 15.95
N PHE A 37 0.74 0.26 15.45
CA PHE A 37 0.93 -0.94 16.25
C PHE A 37 2.40 -1.17 16.61
N ALA A 38 3.34 -0.83 15.73
CA ALA A 38 4.76 -0.90 16.05
C ALA A 38 5.16 0.10 17.14
N CYS A 39 4.63 1.33 17.11
CA CYS A 39 4.85 2.34 18.16
C CYS A 39 4.26 1.90 19.50
N VAL A 40 3.04 1.35 19.50
CA VAL A 40 2.39 0.83 20.72
C VAL A 40 3.21 -0.31 21.34
N LYS A 41 3.82 -1.17 20.51
CA LYS A 41 4.52 -2.38 20.98
C LYS A 41 6.00 -2.16 21.33
N TYR A 42 6.72 -1.36 20.55
CA TYR A 42 8.18 -1.23 20.62
C TYR A 42 8.65 0.18 21.01
N GLY A 43 7.72 1.10 21.27
CA GLY A 43 8.01 2.52 21.52
C GLY A 43 8.15 3.32 20.23
N ILE A 44 8.11 4.64 20.35
CA ILE A 44 7.99 5.56 19.21
C ILE A 44 9.16 5.45 18.23
N SER A 45 10.40 5.48 18.72
CA SER A 45 11.59 5.50 17.84
C SER A 45 11.70 4.23 16.98
N ILE A 46 11.56 3.06 17.60
CA ILE A 46 11.61 1.77 16.90
C ILE A 46 10.36 1.58 16.04
N GLY A 47 9.19 1.97 16.55
CA GLY A 47 7.92 1.86 15.85
C GLY A 47 7.87 2.65 14.54
N VAL A 48 8.37 3.89 14.56
CA VAL A 48 8.50 4.72 13.35
C VAL A 48 9.48 4.10 12.35
N ALA A 49 10.61 3.56 12.81
CA ALA A 49 11.56 2.89 11.92
C ALA A 49 10.95 1.65 11.25
N ILE A 50 10.24 0.81 12.00
CA ILE A 50 9.52 -0.36 11.46
C ILE A 50 8.44 0.08 10.47
N GLY A 51 7.66 1.10 10.82
CA GLY A 51 6.64 1.67 9.95
C GLY A 51 7.21 2.15 8.61
N PHE A 52 8.32 2.91 8.66
CA PHE A 52 9.02 3.40 7.48
C PHE A 52 9.49 2.26 6.57
N PHE A 53 10.31 1.34 7.07
CA PHE A 53 10.83 0.25 6.25
C PHE A 53 9.74 -0.70 5.75
N GLY A 54 8.73 -0.99 6.57
CA GLY A 54 7.62 -1.85 6.17
C GLY A 54 6.66 -1.20 5.17
N SER A 55 6.67 0.13 5.04
CA SER A 55 5.88 0.86 4.04
C SER A 55 6.50 0.86 2.64
N ILE A 56 7.81 0.60 2.50
CA ILE A 56 8.53 0.66 1.21
C ILE A 56 7.87 -0.25 0.15
N PRO A 57 7.55 -1.53 0.41
CA PRO A 57 6.90 -2.38 -0.58
C PRO A 57 5.53 -1.88 -1.02
N ILE A 58 4.79 -1.22 -0.12
CA ILE A 58 3.46 -0.66 -0.38
C ILE A 58 3.59 0.55 -1.30
N VAL A 59 4.55 1.45 -1.02
CA VAL A 59 4.83 2.60 -1.89
C VAL A 59 5.29 2.13 -3.28
N ILE A 60 6.18 1.14 -3.34
CA ILE A 60 6.62 0.56 -4.62
C ILE A 60 5.42 0.00 -5.40
N TYR A 61 4.52 -0.73 -4.74
CA TYR A 61 3.29 -1.23 -5.38
C TYR A 61 2.44 -0.09 -5.93
N THR A 62 2.19 0.96 -5.14
CA THR A 62 1.39 2.12 -5.58
C THR A 62 2.03 2.83 -6.76
N CYS A 63 3.35 3.08 -6.73
CA CYS A 63 4.07 3.67 -7.85
C CYS A 63 4.02 2.79 -9.10
N TRP A 64 4.20 1.47 -8.96
CA TRP A 64 4.10 0.53 -10.07
C TRP A 64 2.71 0.57 -10.71
N LYS A 65 1.64 0.59 -9.90
CA LYS A 65 0.27 0.69 -10.42
C LYS A 65 0.00 2.00 -11.17
N ILE A 66 0.60 3.11 -10.73
CA ILE A 66 0.42 4.42 -11.35
C ILE A 66 1.21 4.54 -12.66
N PHE A 67 2.50 4.16 -12.64
CA PHE A 67 3.45 4.49 -13.72
C PHE A 67 3.78 3.34 -14.68
N MET A 68 3.47 2.09 -14.33
CA MET A 68 3.79 0.92 -15.16
C MET A 68 2.53 0.19 -15.63
N ASP A 69 1.48 0.16 -14.81
CA ASP A 69 0.17 -0.38 -15.21
C ASP A 69 -0.79 0.72 -15.72
N ASP A 70 -0.32 1.98 -15.78
CA ASP A 70 -1.05 3.16 -16.26
C ASP A 70 -2.48 3.26 -15.72
N TRP A 71 -2.66 3.02 -14.41
CA TRP A 71 -3.99 3.01 -13.81
C TRP A 71 -4.70 4.38 -13.88
N LEU A 72 -3.98 5.47 -14.01
CA LEU A 72 -4.57 6.81 -14.01
C LEU A 72 -4.75 7.42 -15.40
N GLU A 73 -4.26 6.78 -16.46
CA GLU A 73 -4.41 7.30 -17.83
C GLU A 73 -5.83 7.04 -18.38
N ASP A 74 -6.37 8.05 -19.09
CA ASP A 74 -7.61 7.97 -19.89
C ASP A 74 -7.21 7.49 -21.28
N ASP A 75 -7.56 6.22 -21.54
CA ASP A 75 -7.33 5.39 -22.73
C ASP A 75 -5.96 4.68 -22.85
#